data_AF-A0A4U2Z2D8-F1
#
_entry.id   AF-A0A4U2Z2D8-F1
#
_cell.length_a   1.000
_cell.length_b   1.000
_cell.length_c   1.000
_cell.angle_alpha   90.00
_cell.angle_beta   90.00
_cell.angle_gamma   90.00
#
_symmetry.space_group_name_H-M   'P 1'
#
loop_
_entity.id
_entity.type
_entity.pdbx_description
1 polymer ?
#
loop_
_entity_poly.entity_id
_entity_poly.type
_entity_poly.pdbx_seq_one_letter_code
_entity_poly.pdbx_strand_id
1 'polypeptide(L)'
;MSRFYLFLWLRWAARLTLCSTSLAAFSSFFLTAIIYVLRGLPELNMEIIGALIDIFKFWFPVFFSFTILIALFRGLKYIFNSCINGFELKLLSCDSKDVIESVGYGDLVKVWRKWLMLLIWLIGSIMILAIIYTNLFTSYSTLFEWFNIYWLYGFILISGYFSFIIMSSRCKKVKIVIC
;
A
#
# COMPACT_ATOMS: atom_id res chain seq x y z
N MET A 1 -5.36 -7.56 -22.50
CA MET A 1 -4.47 -7.76 -21.35
C MET A 1 -3.97 -6.44 -20.72
N SER A 2 -3.37 -5.48 -21.44
CA SER A 2 -2.84 -4.24 -20.77
C SER A 2 -3.91 -3.42 -20.04
N ARG A 3 -5.10 -3.25 -20.63
CA ARG A 3 -6.24 -2.57 -19.98
C ARG A 3 -6.67 -3.24 -18.67
N PHE A 4 -6.62 -4.57 -18.61
CA PHE A 4 -6.93 -5.31 -17.39
C PHE A 4 -5.96 -4.97 -16.26
N TYR A 5 -4.64 -5.00 -16.51
CA TYR A 5 -3.64 -4.66 -15.50
C TYR A 5 -3.74 -3.19 -15.05
N LEU A 6 -4.04 -2.27 -15.97
CA LEU A 6 -4.25 -0.87 -15.65
C LEU A 6 -5.47 -0.67 -14.73
N PHE A 7 -6.62 -1.28 -15.04
CA PHE A 7 -7.81 -1.18 -14.19
C PHE A 7 -7.65 -1.92 -12.85
N LEU A 8 -6.96 -3.06 -12.86
CA LEU A 8 -6.58 -3.80 -11.66
C LEU A 8 -5.74 -2.90 -10.73
N TRP A 9 -4.70 -2.28 -11.29
CA TRP A 9 -3.81 -1.39 -10.56
C TRP A 9 -4.55 -0.15 -10.06
N LEU A 10 -5.35 0.52 -10.89
CA LEU A 10 -6.11 1.71 -10.47
C LEU A 10 -7.06 1.40 -9.30
N ARG A 11 -7.83 0.31 -9.39
CA ARG A 11 -8.73 -0.11 -8.31
C ARG A 11 -7.97 -0.46 -7.03
N TRP A 12 -6.84 -1.17 -7.17
CA TRP A 12 -5.98 -1.48 -6.04
C TRP A 12 -5.36 -0.23 -5.42
N ALA A 13 -4.83 0.68 -6.22
CA ALA A 13 -4.19 1.91 -5.79
C ALA A 13 -5.19 2.80 -5.05
N ALA A 14 -6.36 3.06 -5.63
CA ALA A 14 -7.42 3.83 -4.98
C ALA A 14 -7.82 3.23 -3.64
N ARG A 15 -7.99 1.90 -3.57
CA ARG A 15 -8.34 1.22 -2.33
C ARG A 15 -7.20 1.25 -1.31
N LEU A 16 -5.95 1.09 -1.75
CA LEU A 16 -4.76 1.19 -0.91
C LEU A 16 -4.70 2.58 -0.29
N THR A 17 -4.81 3.64 -1.09
CA THR A 17 -4.81 5.04 -0.64
C THR A 17 -5.93 5.31 0.36
N LEU A 18 -7.17 4.97 0.00
CA LEU A 18 -8.32 5.24 0.88
C LEU A 18 -8.18 4.48 2.20
N CYS A 19 -7.79 3.21 2.16
CA CYS A 19 -7.66 2.38 3.36
C CYS A 19 -6.51 2.86 4.26
N SER A 20 -5.32 3.10 3.73
CA SER A 20 -4.18 3.55 4.54
C SER A 20 -4.38 4.96 5.08
N THR A 21 -4.84 5.90 4.26
CA THR A 21 -5.08 7.29 4.68
C THR A 21 -6.19 7.39 5.71
N SER A 22 -7.32 6.69 5.54
CA SER A 22 -8.41 6.71 6.51
C SER A 22 -8.01 6.10 7.86
N LEU A 23 -7.33 4.95 7.85
CA LEU A 23 -6.83 4.31 9.07
C LEU A 23 -5.78 5.17 9.77
N ALA A 24 -4.87 5.80 9.02
CA ALA A 24 -3.86 6.69 9.57
C ALA A 24 -4.49 7.94 10.18
N ALA A 25 -5.42 8.59 9.47
CA ALA A 25 -6.13 9.76 9.97
C ALA A 25 -6.92 9.44 11.24
N PHE A 26 -7.63 8.32 11.27
CA PHE A 26 -8.36 7.88 12.45
C PHE A 26 -7.43 7.62 13.64
N SER A 27 -6.31 6.91 13.41
CA SER A 27 -5.33 6.59 14.46
C SER A 27 -4.65 7.84 15.02
N SER A 28 -4.22 8.75 14.14
CA SER A 28 -3.65 10.05 14.53
C SER A 28 -4.63 10.88 15.32
N PHE A 29 -5.88 10.98 14.85
CA PHE A 29 -6.93 11.72 15.53
C PHE A 29 -7.18 11.15 16.93
N PHE A 30 -7.28 9.83 17.05
CA PHE A 30 -7.50 9.15 18.33
C PHE A 30 -6.35 9.41 19.31
N LEU A 31 -5.10 9.36 18.85
CA LEU A 31 -3.95 9.65 19.69
C LEU A 31 -3.91 11.12 20.12
N THR A 32 -4.17 12.05 19.20
CA THR A 32 -4.28 13.48 19.50
C THR A 32 -5.38 13.76 20.53
N ALA A 33 -6.54 13.12 20.39
CA ALA A 33 -7.66 13.25 21.33
C ALA A 33 -7.29 12.70 22.72
N ILE A 34 -6.60 11.56 22.80
CA ILE A 34 -6.09 11.02 24.07
C ILE A 34 -5.14 12.03 24.73
N ILE A 35 -4.20 12.60 23.98
CA ILE A 35 -3.26 13.59 24.51
C ILE A 35 -4.01 14.82 25.04
N TYR A 36 -5.03 15.29 24.33
CA TYR A 36 -5.87 16.41 24.77
C TYR A 36 -6.61 16.10 26.08
N VAL A 37 -7.20 14.91 26.20
CA VAL A 37 -7.88 14.46 27.43
C VAL A 37 -6.89 14.35 28.59
N LEU A 38 -5.72 13.76 28.36
CA LEU A 38 -4.67 13.61 29.39
C LEU A 38 -4.09 14.95 29.86
N ARG A 39 -4.21 16.00 29.05
CA ARG A 39 -3.84 17.38 29.42
C ARG A 39 -4.92 18.11 30.22
N GLY A 40 -6.03 17.46 30.55
CA GLY A 40 -7.08 18.01 31.38
C GLY A 40 -8.12 18.85 30.63
N LEU A 41 -8.26 18.64 29.31
CA LEU A 41 -9.27 19.31 28.48
C LEU A 41 -9.25 20.85 28.62
N PRO A 42 -8.10 21.52 28.39
CA PRO A 42 -8.03 22.98 28.45
C PRO A 42 -8.95 23.60 27.40
N GLU A 43 -9.48 24.80 27.68
CA GLU A 43 -10.35 25.52 26.75
C GLU A 43 -9.70 25.68 25.37
N LEU A 44 -10.46 25.45 24.31
CA LEU A 44 -9.95 25.49 22.94
C LEU A 44 -9.71 26.94 22.50
N ASN A 45 -8.50 27.43 22.74
CA ASN A 45 -7.99 28.64 22.12
C ASN A 45 -7.23 28.32 20.82
N MET A 46 -6.88 29.35 20.04
CA MET A 46 -6.18 29.18 18.76
C MET A 46 -4.81 28.50 18.92
N GLU A 47 -4.12 28.73 20.04
CA GLU A 47 -2.81 28.13 20.33
C GLU A 47 -2.92 26.62 20.58
N ILE A 48 -3.91 26.19 21.37
CA ILE A 48 -4.19 24.78 21.67
C ILE A 48 -4.64 24.06 20.40
N ILE A 49 -5.50 24.68 19.58
CA ILE A 49 -5.88 24.10 18.28
C ILE A 49 -4.65 23.92 17.39
N GLY A 50 -3.76 24.92 17.32
CA GLY A 50 -2.49 24.82 16.60
C GLY A 50 -1.64 23.65 17.08
N ALA A 51 -1.45 23.53 18.40
CA ALA A 51 -0.68 22.44 19.00
C ALA A 51 -1.29 21.05 18.72
N LEU A 52 -2.62 20.91 18.78
CA LEU A 52 -3.31 19.66 18.46
C LEU A 52 -3.14 19.27 16.98
N ILE A 53 -3.18 20.25 16.07
CA ILE A 53 -2.93 20.04 14.64
C ILE A 53 -1.48 19.57 14.42
N ASP A 54 -0.51 20.15 15.12
CA ASP A 54 0.90 19.75 14.98
C ASP A 54 1.14 18.34 15.51
N ILE A 55 0.52 17.97 16.64
CA ILE A 55 0.53 16.58 17.15
C ILE A 55 -0.08 15.64 16.11
N PHE A 56 -1.23 15.99 15.53
CA PHE A 56 -1.87 15.18 14.49
C PHE A 56 -0.97 14.98 13.27
N LYS A 57 -0.39 16.07 12.75
CA LYS A 57 0.52 16.05 11.59
C LYS A 57 1.79 15.25 11.87
N PHE A 58 2.31 15.30 13.08
CA PHE A 58 3.48 14.52 13.49
C PHE A 58 3.19 13.01 13.48
N TRP A 59 2.06 12.60 14.05
CA TRP A 59 1.71 11.18 14.16
C TRP A 59 1.18 10.57 12.85
N PHE A 60 0.64 11.39 11.94
CA PHE A 60 0.08 10.92 10.69
C PHE A 60 1.07 10.12 9.81
N PRO A 61 2.29 10.61 9.48
CA PRO A 61 3.29 9.84 8.75
C PRO A 61 3.67 8.50 9.40
N VAL A 62 3.71 8.47 10.74
CA VAL A 62 4.03 7.28 11.52
C VAL A 62 2.93 6.24 11.37
N PHE A 63 1.67 6.60 11.65
CA PHE A 63 0.54 5.70 11.45
C PHE A 63 0.32 5.34 9.98
N PHE A 64 0.61 6.25 9.05
CA PHE A 64 0.53 5.98 7.61
C PHE A 64 1.48 4.85 7.20
N SER A 65 2.68 4.79 7.78
CA SER A 65 3.65 3.71 7.52
C SER A 65 3.12 2.34 7.97
N PHE A 66 2.54 2.25 9.16
CA PHE A 66 1.95 1.00 9.66
C PHE A 66 0.69 0.59 8.89
N THR A 67 -0.17 1.54 8.61
CA THR A 67 -1.45 1.28 7.94
C THR A 67 -1.29 0.91 6.48
N ILE A 68 -0.22 1.37 5.80
CA ILE A 68 0.17 0.87 4.46
C ILE A 68 0.35 -0.65 4.48
N LEU A 69 1.06 -1.21 5.46
CA LEU A 69 1.31 -2.66 5.54
C LEU A 69 0.00 -3.45 5.67
N ILE A 70 -0.90 -2.97 6.53
CA ILE A 70 -2.23 -3.55 6.73
C ILE A 70 -3.06 -3.44 5.44
N ALA A 71 -3.03 -2.27 4.80
CA ALA A 71 -3.77 -2.01 3.57
C ALA A 71 -3.25 -2.84 2.39
N LEU A 72 -1.94 -3.09 2.30
CA LEU A 72 -1.33 -3.99 1.30
C LEU A 72 -1.86 -5.42 1.43
N PHE A 73 -1.92 -5.95 2.66
CA PHE A 73 -2.48 -7.28 2.91
C PHE A 73 -3.97 -7.37 2.57
N ARG A 74 -4.78 -6.39 3.03
CA ARG A 74 -6.22 -6.35 2.72
C ARG A 74 -6.49 -6.13 1.23
N GLY A 75 -5.65 -5.36 0.55
CA GLY A 75 -5.76 -5.07 -0.88
C GLY A 75 -5.65 -6.33 -1.73
N LEU A 76 -4.76 -7.26 -1.38
CA LEU A 76 -4.59 -8.51 -2.11
C LEU A 76 -5.86 -9.38 -2.07
N LYS A 77 -6.52 -9.49 -0.92
CA LYS A 77 -7.80 -10.23 -0.80
C LYS A 77 -8.87 -9.69 -1.76
N TYR A 78 -8.96 -8.36 -1.85
CA TYR A 78 -9.95 -7.72 -2.70
C TYR A 78 -9.71 -8.03 -4.18
N ILE A 79 -8.44 -8.03 -4.60
CA ILE A 79 -8.05 -8.33 -5.99
C ILE A 79 -8.50 -9.74 -6.42
N PHE A 80 -8.30 -10.74 -5.57
CA PHE A 80 -8.66 -12.14 -5.89
C PHE A 80 -10.17 -12.42 -5.86
N ASN A 81 -10.96 -11.56 -5.20
CA ASN A 81 -12.41 -11.74 -5.03
C ASN A 81 -13.23 -10.73 -5.84
N SER A 82 -12.64 -10.04 -6.80
CA SER A 82 -13.32 -9.02 -7.61
C SER A 82 -13.14 -9.27 -9.09
N CYS A 83 -14.24 -9.17 -9.84
CA CYS A 83 -14.19 -9.11 -11.29
C CYS A 83 -13.80 -7.69 -11.76
N ILE A 84 -12.79 -7.62 -12.64
CA ILE A 84 -12.24 -6.38 -13.18
C ILE A 84 -12.23 -6.50 -14.70
N ASN A 85 -13.09 -5.72 -15.36
CA ASN A 85 -13.15 -5.64 -16.82
C ASN A 85 -13.37 -7.01 -17.50
N GLY A 86 -14.26 -7.85 -16.95
CA GLY A 86 -14.58 -9.20 -17.47
C GLY A 86 -13.54 -10.27 -17.15
N PHE A 87 -12.59 -9.97 -16.26
CA PHE A 87 -11.56 -10.93 -15.84
C PHE A 87 -11.41 -10.93 -14.32
N GLU A 88 -11.06 -12.08 -13.77
CA GLU A 88 -10.79 -12.25 -12.35
C GLU A 88 -9.46 -12.99 -12.15
N LEU A 89 -8.77 -12.64 -11.05
CA LEU A 89 -7.59 -13.36 -10.61
C LEU A 89 -8.02 -14.49 -9.67
N LYS A 90 -7.79 -15.73 -10.07
CA LYS A 90 -8.13 -16.91 -9.28
C LYS A 90 -6.89 -17.62 -8.77
N LEU A 91 -7.00 -18.18 -7.57
CA LEU A 91 -5.99 -19.01 -6.96
C LEU A 91 -6.29 -20.49 -7.22
N LEU A 92 -5.29 -21.26 -7.65
CA LEU A 92 -5.39 -22.70 -7.77
C LEU A 92 -5.17 -23.40 -6.42
N SER A 93 -5.86 -24.52 -6.22
CA SER A 93 -5.68 -25.43 -5.10
C SER A 93 -4.27 -26.04 -5.08
N CYS A 94 -3.92 -26.75 -3.99
CA CYS A 94 -2.60 -27.38 -3.87
C CYS A 94 -2.32 -28.41 -4.99
N ASP A 95 -3.37 -29.05 -5.51
CA ASP A 95 -3.27 -30.03 -6.59
C ASP A 95 -3.29 -29.39 -7.98
N SER A 96 -3.34 -28.05 -8.06
CA SER A 96 -3.33 -27.27 -9.31
C SER A 96 -4.48 -27.56 -10.27
N LYS A 97 -5.46 -28.37 -9.85
CA LYS A 97 -6.61 -28.81 -10.64
C LYS A 97 -7.84 -27.94 -10.38
N ASP A 98 -8.06 -27.56 -9.12
CA ASP A 98 -9.28 -26.86 -8.73
C ASP A 98 -9.02 -25.37 -8.52
N VAL A 99 -9.99 -24.56 -8.93
CA VAL A 99 -10.01 -23.12 -8.70
C VAL A 99 -10.72 -22.84 -7.38
N ILE A 100 -10.07 -22.10 -6.48
CA ILE A 100 -10.72 -21.66 -5.24
C ILE A 100 -11.73 -20.56 -5.57
N GLU A 101 -13.01 -20.82 -5.33
CA GLU A 101 -14.11 -19.91 -5.69
C GLU A 101 -14.06 -18.60 -4.88
N SER A 102 -13.90 -18.69 -3.56
CA SER A 102 -13.76 -17.54 -2.67
C SER A 102 -12.46 -17.60 -1.89
N VAL A 103 -11.57 -16.64 -2.10
CA VAL A 103 -10.25 -16.64 -1.48
C VAL A 103 -10.33 -16.03 -0.08
N GLY A 104 -10.03 -16.84 0.94
CA GLY A 104 -9.96 -16.45 2.34
C GLY A 104 -8.62 -15.79 2.72
N TYR A 105 -8.51 -15.28 3.95
CA TYR A 105 -7.24 -14.72 4.45
C TYR A 105 -6.16 -15.79 4.66
N GLY A 106 -6.54 -17.01 5.02
CA GLY A 106 -5.61 -18.12 5.24
C GLY A 106 -4.89 -18.56 3.95
N ASP A 107 -5.62 -18.60 2.84
CA ASP A 107 -5.09 -19.03 1.54
C ASP A 107 -4.11 -18.01 0.95
N LEU A 108 -4.31 -16.73 1.29
CA LEU A 108 -3.51 -15.63 0.76
C LEU A 108 -2.13 -15.53 1.40
N VAL A 109 -1.90 -16.06 2.60
CA VAL A 109 -0.65 -15.80 3.35
C VAL A 109 0.59 -16.19 2.53
N LYS A 110 0.58 -17.34 1.87
CA LYS A 110 1.72 -17.81 1.06
C LYS A 110 1.96 -16.94 -0.18
N VAL A 111 0.88 -16.55 -0.86
CA VAL A 111 0.96 -15.73 -2.08
C VAL A 111 1.35 -14.30 -1.72
N TRP A 112 0.77 -13.77 -0.66
CA TRP A 112 1.08 -12.46 -0.11
C TRP A 112 2.55 -12.33 0.29
N ARG A 113 3.13 -13.32 0.99
CA ARG A 113 4.57 -13.29 1.34
C ARG A 113 5.46 -13.19 0.09
N LYS A 114 5.17 -13.98 -0.94
CA LYS A 114 5.94 -13.96 -2.20
C LYS A 114 5.74 -12.64 -2.95
N TRP A 115 4.51 -12.14 -3.02
CA TRP A 115 4.18 -10.89 -3.67
C TRP A 115 4.79 -9.69 -2.95
N LEU A 116 4.75 -9.66 -1.61
CA LEU A 116 5.38 -8.63 -0.79
C LEU A 116 6.89 -8.62 -1.00
N MET A 117 7.53 -9.78 -1.01
CA MET A 117 8.96 -9.89 -1.28
C MET A 117 9.30 -9.34 -2.68
N LEU A 118 8.51 -9.69 -3.69
CA LEU A 118 8.65 -9.12 -5.04
C LEU A 118 8.50 -7.59 -5.04
N LEU A 119 7.51 -7.06 -4.31
CA LEU A 119 7.26 -5.63 -4.21
C LEU A 119 8.43 -4.91 -3.53
N ILE A 120 9.01 -5.48 -2.48
CA ILE A 120 10.22 -4.96 -1.82
C ILE A 120 11.41 -4.93 -2.79
N TRP A 121 11.64 -5.99 -3.55
CA TRP A 121 12.71 -6.03 -4.56
C TRP A 121 12.53 -4.94 -5.63
N LEU A 122 11.30 -4.76 -6.14
CA LEU A 122 10.99 -3.72 -7.12
C LEU A 122 11.20 -2.32 -6.56
N ILE A 123 10.79 -2.06 -5.31
CA ILE A 123 11.05 -0.78 -4.65
C ILE A 123 12.55 -0.56 -4.49
N GLY A 124 13.30 -1.58 -4.07
CA GLY A 124 14.77 -1.52 -3.97
C GLY A 124 15.43 -1.15 -5.31
N SER A 125 14.96 -1.74 -6.42
CA SER A 125 15.43 -1.36 -7.76
C SER A 125 15.10 0.09 -8.12
N ILE A 126 13.88 0.57 -7.82
CA ILE A 126 13.51 1.97 -8.05
C ILE A 126 14.35 2.91 -7.17
N MET A 127 14.64 2.54 -5.93
CA MET A 127 15.50 3.33 -5.04
C MET A 127 16.92 3.46 -5.61
N ILE A 128 17.50 2.40 -6.15
CA ILE A 128 18.82 2.47 -6.81
C ILE A 128 18.77 3.46 -7.99
N LEU A 129 17.73 3.39 -8.83
CA LEU A 129 17.54 4.34 -9.93
C LEU A 129 17.37 5.77 -9.43
N ALA A 130 16.65 5.98 -8.32
CA ALA A 130 16.48 7.28 -7.70
C ALA A 130 17.82 7.86 -7.19
N ILE A 131 18.68 7.03 -6.59
CA ILE A 131 20.04 7.46 -6.17
C ILE A 131 20.85 7.92 -7.38
N ILE A 132 20.87 7.12 -8.46
CA ILE A 132 21.58 7.46 -9.69
C ILE A 132 21.05 8.78 -10.25
N TYR A 133 19.72 8.96 -10.26
CA TYR A 133 19.08 10.18 -10.73
C TYR A 133 19.47 11.40 -9.87
N THR A 134 19.42 11.27 -8.54
CA THR A 134 19.81 12.36 -7.61
C THR A 134 21.25 12.79 -7.87
N ASN A 135 22.17 11.84 -8.01
CA ASN A 135 23.59 12.14 -8.23
C ASN A 135 23.89 12.79 -9.59
N LEU A 136 23.06 12.55 -10.62
CA LEU A 136 23.29 13.05 -11.97
C LEU A 136 22.57 14.36 -12.28
N PHE A 137 21.38 14.57 -11.70
CA PHE A 137 20.46 15.63 -12.14
C PHE A 137 20.09 16.64 -11.05
N THR A 138 20.49 16.42 -9.79
CA THR A 138 20.10 17.31 -8.68
C THR A 138 21.32 17.80 -7.90
N SER A 139 21.16 18.92 -7.22
CA SER A 139 22.17 19.49 -6.31
C SER A 139 22.13 18.87 -4.91
N TYR A 140 21.25 17.90 -4.66
CA TYR A 140 21.13 17.25 -3.36
C TYR A 140 22.35 16.38 -3.09
N SER A 141 22.86 16.42 -1.86
CA SER A 141 24.06 15.67 -1.49
C SER A 141 23.76 14.19 -1.25
N THR A 142 22.55 13.88 -0.77
CA THR A 142 22.12 12.52 -0.46
C THR A 142 20.63 12.31 -0.72
N LEU A 143 20.23 11.05 -0.89
CA LEU A 143 18.81 10.66 -1.07
C LEU A 143 17.94 11.04 0.14
N PHE A 144 18.49 11.09 1.35
CA PHE A 144 17.75 11.40 2.58
C PHE A 144 17.28 12.84 2.67
N GLU A 145 17.79 13.76 1.85
CA GLU A 145 17.39 15.17 1.87
C GLU A 145 15.97 15.38 1.34
N TRP A 146 15.53 14.54 0.42
CA TRP A 146 14.21 14.66 -0.21
C TRP A 146 13.33 13.42 0.00
N PHE A 147 13.91 12.26 0.32
CA PHE A 147 13.18 11.03 0.52
C PHE A 147 12.35 11.06 1.82
N ASN A 148 11.05 10.82 1.67
CA ASN A 148 10.12 10.74 2.79
C ASN A 148 9.10 9.60 2.53
N ILE A 149 8.20 9.38 3.50
CA ILE A 149 7.20 8.32 3.41
C ILE A 149 6.26 8.48 2.19
N TYR A 150 6.00 9.71 1.74
CA TYR A 150 5.15 9.97 0.58
C TYR A 150 5.84 9.55 -0.73
N TRP A 151 7.15 9.75 -0.84
CA TRP A 151 7.95 9.23 -1.95
C TRP A 151 8.01 7.70 -1.95
N LEU A 152 8.23 7.09 -0.77
CA LEU A 152 8.16 5.64 -0.63
C LEU A 152 6.79 5.10 -1.06
N TYR A 153 5.71 5.79 -0.68
CA TYR A 153 4.36 5.45 -1.12
C TYR A 153 4.20 5.53 -2.64
N GLY A 154 4.76 6.56 -3.28
CA GLY A 154 4.84 6.65 -4.74
C GLY A 154 5.57 5.44 -5.37
N PHE A 155 6.70 5.04 -4.80
CA PHE A 155 7.43 3.85 -5.25
C PHE A 155 6.61 2.57 -5.07
N ILE A 156 5.89 2.41 -3.96
CA ILE A 156 4.96 1.29 -3.74
C ILE A 156 3.90 1.24 -4.84
N LEU A 157 3.32 2.38 -5.22
CA LEU A 157 2.31 2.43 -6.28
C LEU A 157 2.88 2.00 -7.64
N ILE A 158 4.05 2.53 -8.01
CA ILE A 158 4.72 2.19 -9.27
C ILE A 158 5.11 0.69 -9.28
N SER A 159 5.77 0.22 -8.23
CA SER A 159 6.13 -1.20 -8.08
C SER A 159 4.91 -2.11 -8.07
N GLY A 160 3.79 -1.64 -7.51
CA GLY A 160 2.51 -2.36 -7.50
C GLY A 160 2.05 -2.75 -8.90
N TYR A 161 2.12 -1.82 -9.86
CA TYR A 161 1.74 -2.07 -11.25
C TYR A 161 2.56 -3.23 -11.86
N PHE A 162 3.88 -3.15 -11.77
CA PHE A 162 4.78 -4.19 -12.28
C PHE A 162 4.63 -5.52 -11.53
N SER A 163 4.39 -5.46 -10.22
CA SER A 163 4.24 -6.64 -9.38
C SER A 163 3.05 -7.50 -9.80
N PHE A 164 1.92 -6.90 -10.21
CA PHE A 164 0.75 -7.66 -10.66
C PHE A 164 0.97 -8.34 -12.01
N ILE A 165 1.71 -7.70 -12.91
CA ILE A 165 2.10 -8.28 -14.19
C ILE A 165 3.03 -9.49 -13.96
N ILE A 166 4.03 -9.34 -13.09
CA ILE A 166 4.96 -10.44 -12.78
C ILE A 166 4.24 -11.57 -12.05
N MET A 167 3.37 -11.25 -11.10
CA MET A 167 2.61 -12.24 -10.33
C MET A 167 1.73 -13.10 -11.24
N SER A 168 0.95 -12.49 -12.13
CA SER A 168 0.07 -13.19 -13.07
C SER A 168 0.82 -14.00 -14.13
N SER A 169 1.97 -13.52 -14.60
CA SER A 169 2.74 -14.20 -15.64
C SER A 169 3.66 -15.31 -15.13
N ARG A 170 4.23 -15.16 -13.92
CA ARG A 170 5.23 -16.10 -13.37
C ARG A 170 4.68 -17.03 -12.31
N CYS A 171 3.58 -16.68 -11.62
CA CYS A 171 3.04 -17.52 -10.56
C CYS A 171 2.11 -18.58 -11.14
N LYS A 172 2.57 -19.84 -11.22
CA LYS A 172 1.77 -20.98 -11.72
C LYS A 172 0.43 -21.18 -10.98
N LYS A 173 0.32 -20.69 -9.73
CA LYS A 173 -0.88 -20.81 -8.89
C LYS A 173 -1.92 -19.72 -9.15
N VAL A 174 -1.57 -18.67 -9.88
CA VAL A 174 -2.47 -17.57 -10.18
C VAL A 174 -2.86 -17.68 -11.65
N LYS A 175 -4.16 -17.76 -11.91
CA LYS A 175 -4.70 -17.73 -13.28
C LYS A 175 -5.66 -16.57 -13.45
N ILE A 176 -5.69 -16.04 -14.66
CA ILE A 176 -6.70 -15.08 -15.09
C ILE A 176 -7.82 -15.89 -15.73
N VAL A 177 -9.02 -15.77 -15.19
CA VAL A 177 -10.22 -16.43 -15.70
C VAL A 177 -11.21 -15.36 -16.14
N ILE A 178 -12.06 -15.68 -17.11
CA ILE A 178 -13.14 -14.80 -17.54
C ILE A 178 -14.23 -14.85 -16.47
N CYS A 179 -14.68 -13.67 -16.06
CA CYS A 179 -15.95 -13.45 -15.39
C CYS A 179 -16.95 -12.99 -16.48
#